data_AF-A0A4Y2FW66-F1
#
_entry.id   AF-A0A4Y2FW66-F1
#
_cell.length_a   1.000
_cell.length_b   1.000
_cell.length_c   1.000
_cell.angle_alpha   90.00
_cell.angle_beta   90.00
_cell.angle_gamma   90.00
#
_symmetry.space_group_name_H-M   'P 1'
#
loop_
_entity.id
_entity.type
_entity.pdbx_description
1 polymer ?
#
loop_
_entity_poly.entity_id
_entity_poly.type
_entity_poly.pdbx_seq_one_letter_code
_entity_poly.pdbx_strand_id
1 'polypeptide(L)'
;MAGKDWLYGFLKRHPRLVLRYPEKTSIARAKGFNRVAINAFFDLLDSLYSKYKFSPNDIYNADETGILTVANKPSKVLALRGKKQVGTLTSAEWGVLVTAETCVNAAGNFLPPMFVFPRKKENPLLMDDAPPGSFAVYHESGWINKETFLVWFKKFLEHSNPGPKKPVLLIIDGHNSHTKSLELVNIAWANNVVLLCFPPHTTHRLQPLDVSFMAPLITFYEQETRKWLINHPGRCVTIYQVGKLFKAAFSRAATVQTAVKGFGKTGIYPFNRDVFPEYLLAPSETTEKPLDNTSELKQASYNGDVEHQPSTSSSETMPTIETQPFSSTFNISPAVVMPFPRETESIIKRVNDKRRGKNAILILSPYKAELVTIERERSGKKNKQKRALFKNITILLLLKIKKQRKRKWKNQ
;
A
#
# COMPACT_ATOMS: atom_id res chain seq x y z
N MET A 1 37.63 10.13 -25.36
CA MET A 1 36.50 9.59 -24.57
C MET A 1 37.05 8.82 -23.40
N ALA A 2 36.52 9.01 -22.18
CA ALA A 2 36.86 8.17 -21.05
C ALA A 2 36.39 6.72 -21.30
N GLY A 3 37.32 5.77 -21.31
CA GLY A 3 37.03 4.34 -21.51
C GLY A 3 36.77 3.58 -20.21
N LYS A 4 36.56 2.25 -20.31
CA LYS A 4 36.34 1.38 -19.14
C LYS A 4 37.49 1.46 -18.13
N ASP A 5 38.73 1.51 -18.60
CA ASP A 5 39.92 1.58 -17.75
C ASP A 5 40.00 2.90 -16.97
N TRP A 6 39.54 3.99 -17.59
CA TRP A 6 39.42 5.27 -16.90
C TRP A 6 38.39 5.20 -15.77
N LEU A 7 37.23 4.58 -16.00
CA LEU A 7 36.19 4.42 -14.98
C LEU A 7 36.66 3.54 -13.82
N TYR A 8 37.33 2.41 -14.11
CA TYR A 8 37.91 1.55 -13.07
C TYR A 8 39.00 2.28 -12.27
N GLY A 9 39.88 3.02 -12.96
CA GLY A 9 40.90 3.85 -12.31
C GLY A 9 40.30 4.97 -11.45
N PHE A 10 39.22 5.61 -11.92
CA PHE A 10 38.49 6.65 -11.20
C PHE A 10 37.84 6.09 -9.92
N LEU A 11 37.10 4.97 -10.01
CA LEU A 11 36.51 4.33 -8.82
C LEU A 11 37.57 3.85 -7.83
N LYS A 12 38.75 3.40 -8.30
CA LYS A 12 39.88 3.03 -7.43
C LYS A 12 40.46 4.23 -6.68
N ARG A 13 40.53 5.42 -7.30
CA ARG A 13 41.00 6.67 -6.65
C ARG A 13 39.95 7.30 -5.73
N HIS A 14 38.67 7.01 -5.95
CA HIS A 14 37.55 7.58 -5.19
C HIS A 14 36.76 6.47 -4.47
N PRO A 15 37.31 5.84 -3.42
CA PRO A 15 36.66 4.70 -2.74
C PRO A 15 35.35 5.04 -2.04
N ARG A 16 35.06 6.35 -1.84
CA ARG A 16 33.76 6.82 -1.34
C ARG A 16 32.63 6.68 -2.37
N LEU A 17 32.95 6.48 -3.65
CA LEU A 17 31.99 6.27 -4.72
C LEU A 17 31.77 4.79 -4.95
N VAL A 18 30.51 4.35 -4.84
CA VAL A 18 30.12 2.96 -5.05
C VAL A 18 29.05 2.93 -6.12
N LEU A 19 29.20 2.02 -7.10
CA LEU A 19 28.15 1.79 -8.08
C LEU A 19 26.96 1.11 -7.39
N ARG A 20 25.79 1.75 -7.44
CA ARG A 20 24.54 1.25 -6.86
C ARG A 20 23.49 1.15 -7.95
N TYR A 21 22.63 0.14 -7.83
CA TYR A 21 21.37 0.11 -8.59
C TYR A 21 20.35 1.00 -7.87
N PRO A 22 19.70 1.96 -8.56
CA PRO A 22 18.67 2.76 -7.94
C PRO A 22 17.47 1.89 -7.57
N GLU A 23 16.85 2.16 -6.43
CA GLU A 23 15.64 1.48 -5.99
C GLU A 23 14.46 1.88 -6.88
N LYS A 24 13.65 0.90 -7.31
CA LYS A 24 12.47 1.17 -8.13
C LYS A 24 11.36 1.76 -7.26
N THR A 25 11.23 3.08 -7.27
CA THR A 25 10.13 3.80 -6.61
C THR A 25 9.13 4.29 -7.64
N SER A 26 7.85 3.96 -7.46
CA SER A 26 6.81 4.49 -8.35
C SER A 26 6.56 5.97 -8.07
N ILE A 27 6.18 6.73 -9.09
CA ILE A 27 5.85 8.17 -8.95
C ILE A 27 4.80 8.40 -7.85
N ALA A 28 3.81 7.50 -7.76
CA ALA A 28 2.78 7.61 -6.72
C ALA A 28 3.33 7.43 -5.30
N ARG A 29 4.34 6.56 -5.10
CA ARG A 29 5.03 6.41 -3.81
C ARG A 29 5.93 7.59 -3.50
N ALA A 30 6.65 8.11 -4.50
CA ALA A 30 7.46 9.32 -4.34
C ALA A 30 6.60 10.53 -3.95
N LYS A 31 5.44 10.72 -4.60
CA LYS A 31 4.49 11.79 -4.26
C LYS A 31 3.80 11.59 -2.90
N GLY A 32 3.42 10.34 -2.58
CA GLY A 32 2.65 10.05 -1.36
C GLY A 32 3.50 10.04 -0.09
N PHE A 33 4.77 9.65 -0.17
CA PHE A 33 5.69 9.63 0.95
C PHE A 33 6.47 10.95 1.04
N ASN A 34 5.75 12.03 1.39
CA ASN A 34 6.31 13.37 1.60
C ASN A 34 6.16 13.82 3.06
N ARG A 35 6.91 14.85 3.48
CA ARG A 35 6.98 15.28 4.88
C ARG A 35 5.63 15.73 5.43
N VAL A 36 4.83 16.43 4.62
CA VAL A 36 3.50 16.92 5.00
C VAL A 36 2.55 15.75 5.33
N ALA A 37 2.50 14.74 4.46
CA ALA A 37 1.63 13.58 4.65
C ALA A 37 2.04 12.72 5.84
N ILE A 38 3.35 12.55 6.05
CA ILE A 38 3.91 11.79 7.17
C ILE A 38 3.69 12.52 8.49
N ASN A 39 3.97 13.83 8.55
CA ASN A 39 3.69 14.63 9.75
C ASN A 39 2.21 14.60 10.11
N ALA A 40 1.31 14.78 9.15
CA ALA A 40 -0.13 14.69 9.41
C ALA A 40 -0.57 13.33 9.97
N PHE A 41 0.07 12.23 9.56
CA PHE A 41 -0.17 10.92 10.15
C PHE A 41 0.32 10.83 11.59
N PHE A 42 1.55 11.29 11.86
CA PHE A 42 2.11 11.27 13.21
C PHE A 42 1.39 12.22 14.16
N ASP A 43 0.87 13.35 13.69
CA ASP A 43 0.06 14.27 14.50
C ASP A 43 -1.26 13.61 14.94
N LEU A 44 -1.92 12.88 14.02
CA LEU A 44 -3.10 12.08 14.36
C LEU A 44 -2.75 10.97 15.34
N LEU A 45 -1.65 10.25 15.09
CA LEU A 45 -1.21 9.16 15.95
C LEU A 45 -0.85 9.65 17.37
N ASP A 46 -0.16 10.79 17.48
CA ASP A 46 0.19 11.42 18.76
C ASP A 46 -1.05 11.83 19.56
N SER A 47 -2.04 12.42 18.88
CA SER A 47 -3.33 12.76 19.52
C SER A 47 -4.05 11.52 20.08
N LEU A 48 -3.95 10.38 19.38
CA LEU A 48 -4.52 9.11 19.79
C LEU A 48 -3.77 8.49 20.97
N TYR A 49 -2.44 8.53 20.96
CA TYR A 49 -1.62 8.10 22.10
C TYR A 49 -1.90 8.93 23.35
N SER A 50 -1.96 10.25 23.21
CA SER A 50 -2.27 11.17 24.31
C SER A 50 -3.64 10.90 24.93
N LYS A 51 -4.64 10.59 24.08
CA LYS A 51 -6.02 10.36 24.51
C LYS A 51 -6.25 8.99 25.15
N TYR A 52 -5.76 7.92 24.53
CA TYR A 52 -6.13 6.55 24.90
C TYR A 52 -5.03 5.76 25.61
N LYS A 53 -3.77 6.23 25.55
CA LYS A 53 -2.60 5.62 26.21
C LYS A 53 -2.48 4.12 25.92
N PHE A 54 -2.49 3.75 24.64
CA PHE A 54 -2.47 2.36 24.21
C PHE A 54 -1.25 1.60 24.72
N SER A 55 -1.48 0.36 25.19
CA SER A 55 -0.43 -0.62 25.42
C SER A 55 0.03 -1.26 24.09
N PRO A 56 1.25 -1.80 23.98
CA PRO A 56 1.68 -2.54 22.80
C PRO A 56 0.76 -3.72 22.42
N ASN A 57 0.05 -4.28 23.41
CA ASN A 57 -0.93 -5.35 23.16
C ASN A 57 -2.20 -4.87 22.45
N ASP A 58 -2.43 -3.54 22.41
CA ASP A 58 -3.66 -2.91 21.95
C ASP A 58 -3.46 -2.13 20.65
N ILE A 59 -2.27 -2.17 20.05
CA ILE A 59 -1.94 -1.51 18.79
C ILE A 59 -1.72 -2.57 17.73
N TYR A 60 -2.61 -2.64 16.75
CA TYR A 60 -2.62 -3.65 15.71
C TYR A 60 -2.39 -3.03 14.33
N ASN A 61 -1.68 -3.77 13.49
CA ASN A 61 -1.67 -3.55 12.04
C ASN A 61 -2.26 -4.79 11.36
N ALA A 62 -3.13 -4.58 10.37
CA ALA A 62 -3.68 -5.63 9.52
C ALA A 62 -3.39 -5.31 8.04
N ASP A 63 -3.19 -6.36 7.26
CA ASP A 63 -2.88 -6.28 5.84
C ASP A 63 -3.07 -7.63 5.13
N GLU A 64 -3.42 -7.55 3.84
CA GLU A 64 -3.60 -8.69 2.97
C GLU A 64 -2.37 -9.04 2.14
N THR A 65 -2.16 -10.33 1.93
CA THR A 65 -1.15 -10.82 0.98
C THR A 65 -1.73 -11.88 0.05
N GLY A 66 -1.28 -11.84 -1.21
CA GLY A 66 -1.64 -12.81 -2.23
C GLY A 66 -0.68 -14.00 -2.21
N ILE A 67 -1.21 -15.19 -1.99
CA ILE A 67 -0.48 -16.45 -1.99
C ILE A 67 -0.80 -17.22 -3.27
N LEU A 68 0.22 -17.43 -4.11
CA LEU A 68 0.09 -18.12 -5.38
C LEU A 68 0.46 -19.59 -5.24
N THR A 69 -0.29 -20.46 -5.90
CA THR A 69 0.03 -21.90 -6.03
C THR A 69 1.24 -22.18 -6.93
N VAL A 70 1.68 -21.18 -7.69
CA VAL A 70 2.89 -21.23 -8.53
C VAL A 70 3.86 -20.16 -8.03
N ALA A 71 5.11 -20.55 -7.79
CA ALA A 71 6.14 -19.62 -7.33
C ALA A 71 6.44 -18.55 -8.39
N ASN A 72 6.57 -17.29 -7.97
CA ASN A 72 6.80 -16.17 -8.88
C ASN A 72 8.24 -16.09 -9.38
N LYS A 73 9.20 -16.58 -8.57
CA LYS A 73 10.62 -16.49 -8.90
C LYS A 73 11.31 -17.85 -8.81
N PRO A 74 11.99 -18.29 -9.87
CA PRO A 74 12.86 -19.46 -9.77
C PRO A 74 14.05 -19.14 -8.84
N SER A 75 14.43 -20.10 -8.00
CA SER A 75 15.61 -19.97 -7.14
C SER A 75 16.88 -19.83 -7.99
N LYS A 76 17.85 -19.05 -7.50
CA LYS A 76 19.20 -19.05 -8.10
C LYS A 76 19.82 -20.43 -7.90
N VAL A 77 20.39 -20.98 -8.97
CA VAL A 77 21.08 -22.27 -8.95
C VAL A 77 22.51 -22.09 -9.45
N LEU A 78 23.43 -22.88 -8.91
CA LEU A 78 24.78 -22.97 -9.46
C LEU A 78 24.75 -23.89 -10.68
N ALA A 79 25.31 -23.42 -11.79
CA ALA A 79 25.45 -24.19 -13.02
C ALA A 79 26.87 -24.04 -13.57
N LEU A 80 27.34 -25.06 -14.28
CA LEU A 80 28.65 -25.06 -14.90
C LEU A 80 28.77 -23.91 -15.92
N ARG A 81 29.93 -23.24 -15.96
CA ARG A 81 30.22 -22.18 -16.94
C ARG A 81 30.09 -22.76 -18.35
N GLY A 82 29.34 -22.09 -19.22
CA GLY A 82 29.08 -22.55 -20.60
C GLY A 82 27.76 -23.33 -20.80
N LYS A 83 27.04 -23.70 -19.72
CA LYS A 83 25.66 -24.22 -19.83
C LYS A 83 24.73 -23.11 -20.36
N LYS A 84 24.20 -23.31 -21.56
CA LYS A 84 23.28 -22.35 -22.21
C LYS A 84 21.86 -22.37 -21.61
N GLN A 85 21.40 -23.51 -21.08
CA GLN A 85 20.07 -23.66 -20.49
C GLN A 85 20.13 -24.36 -19.13
N VAL A 86 19.48 -23.76 -18.14
CA VAL A 86 19.25 -24.31 -16.80
C VAL A 86 17.75 -24.25 -16.54
N GLY A 87 17.06 -25.38 -16.72
CA GLY A 87 15.61 -25.48 -16.56
C GLY A 87 15.21 -25.73 -15.11
N THR A 88 14.06 -25.21 -14.70
CA THR A 88 13.35 -25.61 -13.49
C THR A 88 11.91 -25.94 -13.87
N LEU A 89 11.36 -27.03 -13.33
CA LEU A 89 9.94 -27.31 -13.44
C LEU A 89 9.17 -26.35 -12.52
N THR A 90 8.10 -25.76 -13.04
CA THR A 90 7.13 -24.98 -12.26
C THR A 90 5.93 -25.87 -11.90
N SER A 91 5.20 -25.50 -10.84
CA SER A 91 4.04 -26.26 -10.36
C SER A 91 2.93 -26.39 -11.43
N ALA A 92 2.67 -25.31 -12.18
CA ALA A 92 1.72 -25.26 -13.29
C ALA A 92 2.03 -24.05 -14.18
N GLU A 93 1.34 -23.94 -15.33
CA GLU A 93 1.42 -22.76 -16.21
C GLU A 93 0.76 -21.52 -15.57
N TRP A 94 -0.35 -21.71 -14.85
CA TRP A 94 -1.10 -20.62 -14.22
C TRP A 94 -1.31 -20.88 -12.73
N GLY A 95 -0.94 -19.89 -11.91
CA GLY A 95 -1.17 -19.93 -10.46
C GLY A 95 -2.55 -19.42 -10.08
N VAL A 96 -3.25 -20.17 -9.24
CA VAL A 96 -4.42 -19.68 -8.49
C VAL A 96 -3.94 -18.87 -7.29
N LEU A 97 -4.52 -17.68 -7.11
CA LEU A 97 -4.26 -16.77 -5.99
C LEU A 97 -5.27 -17.00 -4.87
N VAL A 98 -4.76 -17.24 -3.66
CA VAL A 98 -5.52 -17.25 -2.41
C VAL A 98 -5.07 -16.03 -1.62
N THR A 99 -6.00 -15.21 -1.15
CA THR A 99 -5.64 -14.06 -0.31
C THR A 99 -5.58 -14.49 1.15
N ALA A 100 -4.55 -14.08 1.88
CA ALA A 100 -4.47 -14.23 3.33
C ALA A 100 -4.52 -12.85 3.99
N GLU A 101 -5.50 -12.63 4.86
CA GLU A 101 -5.59 -11.47 5.73
C GLU A 101 -4.79 -11.78 7.02
N THR A 102 -3.83 -10.93 7.32
CA THR A 102 -2.90 -11.12 8.44
C THR A 102 -2.96 -9.93 9.38
N CYS A 103 -2.74 -10.17 10.67
CA CYS A 103 -2.78 -9.09 11.66
C CYS A 103 -1.83 -9.39 12.81
N VAL A 104 -1.21 -8.34 13.33
CA VAL A 104 -0.21 -8.43 14.40
C VAL A 104 -0.28 -7.20 15.30
N ASN A 105 -0.06 -7.39 16.60
CA ASN A 105 0.09 -6.27 17.53
C ASN A 105 1.54 -5.85 17.75
N ALA A 106 1.73 -4.68 18.35
CA ALA A 106 3.06 -4.13 18.64
C ALA A 106 3.85 -4.94 19.70
N ALA A 107 3.17 -5.76 20.51
CA ALA A 107 3.82 -6.71 21.41
C ALA A 107 4.37 -7.96 20.69
N GLY A 108 3.98 -8.18 19.43
CA GLY A 108 4.43 -9.26 18.57
C GLY A 108 3.55 -10.50 18.53
N ASN A 109 2.30 -10.39 19.00
CA ASN A 109 1.30 -11.45 18.90
C ASN A 109 0.59 -11.35 17.55
N PHE A 110 0.68 -12.41 16.76
CA PHE A 110 -0.02 -12.55 15.49
C PHE A 110 -1.39 -13.18 15.70
N LEU A 111 -2.40 -12.64 15.03
CA LEU A 111 -3.71 -13.27 14.94
C LEU A 111 -3.63 -14.45 13.96
N PRO A 112 -4.43 -15.51 14.18
CA PRO A 112 -4.64 -16.52 13.16
C PRO A 112 -5.15 -15.88 11.86
N PRO A 113 -4.51 -16.17 10.71
CA PRO A 113 -4.88 -15.54 9.45
C PRO A 113 -6.22 -16.04 8.92
N MET A 114 -6.93 -15.18 8.20
CA MET A 114 -8.10 -15.57 7.41
C MET A 114 -7.71 -15.82 5.95
N PHE A 115 -8.20 -16.90 5.36
CA PHE A 115 -8.01 -17.18 3.93
C PHE A 115 -9.24 -16.81 3.11
N VAL A 116 -9.04 -16.18 1.95
CA VAL A 116 -10.07 -15.95 0.93
C VAL A 116 -9.77 -16.86 -0.26
N PHE A 117 -10.55 -17.93 -0.41
CA PHE A 117 -10.40 -18.85 -1.53
C PHE A 117 -11.24 -18.40 -2.73
N PRO A 118 -10.71 -18.44 -3.97
CA PRO A 118 -11.38 -18.01 -5.21
C PRO A 118 -12.46 -19.02 -5.66
N ARG A 119 -13.54 -19.17 -4.88
CA ARG A 119 -14.64 -20.09 -5.16
C ARG A 119 -15.93 -19.65 -4.47
N LYS A 120 -17.07 -20.18 -4.94
CA LYS A 120 -18.40 -19.87 -4.37
C LYS A 120 -18.82 -20.80 -3.24
N LYS A 121 -18.50 -22.09 -3.39
CA LYS A 121 -18.91 -23.13 -2.44
C LYS A 121 -17.82 -23.31 -1.38
N GLU A 122 -18.25 -23.39 -0.14
CA GLU A 122 -17.40 -23.83 0.96
C GLU A 122 -16.78 -25.21 0.66
N ASN A 123 -15.55 -25.40 1.13
CA ASN A 123 -14.88 -26.68 1.10
C ASN A 123 -13.92 -26.77 2.30
N PRO A 124 -14.33 -27.46 3.38
CA PRO A 124 -13.53 -27.57 4.60
C PRO A 124 -12.12 -28.14 4.36
N LEU A 125 -11.96 -29.02 3.37
CA LEU A 125 -10.68 -29.65 3.01
C LEU A 125 -9.59 -28.64 2.61
N LEU A 126 -9.96 -27.40 2.25
CA LEU A 126 -8.98 -26.35 1.93
C LEU A 126 -8.27 -25.79 3.15
N MET A 127 -8.84 -26.04 4.34
CA MET A 127 -8.28 -25.63 5.63
C MET A 127 -7.53 -26.76 6.33
N ASP A 128 -7.40 -27.93 5.69
CA ASP A 128 -6.59 -29.03 6.20
C ASP A 128 -5.15 -28.55 6.42
N ASP A 129 -4.61 -28.85 7.60
CA ASP A 129 -3.26 -28.44 8.03
C ASP A 129 -2.99 -26.92 7.98
N ALA A 130 -4.02 -26.06 7.93
CA ALA A 130 -3.86 -24.61 8.03
C ALA A 130 -3.31 -24.18 9.42
N PRO A 131 -2.80 -22.94 9.57
CA PRO A 131 -2.39 -22.44 10.88
C PRO A 131 -3.52 -22.60 11.92
N PRO A 132 -3.21 -23.02 13.16
CA PRO A 132 -4.23 -23.18 14.19
C PRO A 132 -5.04 -21.90 14.42
N GLY A 133 -6.36 -22.04 14.51
CA GLY A 133 -7.28 -20.91 14.68
C GLY A 133 -7.60 -20.14 13.39
N SER A 134 -6.96 -20.46 12.26
CA SER A 134 -7.32 -19.87 10.97
C SER A 134 -8.71 -20.28 10.53
N PHE A 135 -9.33 -19.42 9.73
CA PHE A 135 -10.64 -19.67 9.13
C PHE A 135 -10.66 -19.20 7.68
N ALA A 136 -11.66 -19.64 6.92
CA ALA A 136 -11.79 -19.32 5.51
C ALA A 136 -13.11 -18.62 5.19
N VAL A 137 -13.03 -17.74 4.20
CA VAL A 137 -14.17 -17.21 3.47
C VAL A 137 -14.01 -17.55 1.99
N TYR A 138 -15.14 -17.66 1.28
CA TYR A 138 -15.18 -18.14 -0.09
C TYR A 138 -15.82 -17.06 -0.97
N HIS A 139 -15.05 -16.53 -1.92
CA HIS A 139 -15.54 -15.52 -2.85
C HIS A 139 -15.01 -15.80 -4.26
N GLU A 140 -15.83 -15.62 -5.29
CA GLU A 140 -15.49 -15.98 -6.68
C GLU A 140 -14.22 -15.30 -7.21
N SER A 141 -13.90 -14.11 -6.72
CA SER A 141 -12.70 -13.38 -7.15
C SER A 141 -11.42 -13.81 -6.42
N GLY A 142 -11.53 -14.42 -5.23
CA GLY A 142 -10.40 -14.66 -4.31
C GLY A 142 -9.83 -13.41 -3.65
N TRP A 143 -10.34 -12.22 -3.97
CA TRP A 143 -9.95 -10.95 -3.37
C TRP A 143 -10.86 -10.59 -2.20
N ILE A 144 -10.30 -9.86 -1.25
CA ILE A 144 -11.07 -9.28 -0.16
C ILE A 144 -11.99 -8.15 -0.66
N ASN A 145 -13.16 -8.08 -0.06
CA ASN A 145 -14.17 -7.05 -0.28
C ASN A 145 -14.67 -6.56 1.09
N LYS A 146 -15.67 -5.66 1.10
CA LYS A 146 -16.13 -5.05 2.35
C LYS A 146 -16.78 -6.09 3.26
N GLU A 147 -17.53 -7.01 2.67
CA GLU A 147 -18.31 -8.03 3.36
C GLU A 147 -17.38 -9.07 4.01
N THR A 148 -16.36 -9.53 3.28
CA THR A 148 -15.34 -10.46 3.79
C THR A 148 -14.44 -9.81 4.84
N PHE A 149 -14.06 -8.54 4.66
CA PHE A 149 -13.33 -7.79 5.69
C PHE A 149 -14.16 -7.60 6.97
N LEU A 150 -15.47 -7.38 6.86
CA LEU A 150 -16.36 -7.32 8.03
C LEU A 150 -16.41 -8.65 8.80
N VAL A 151 -16.38 -9.79 8.10
CA VAL A 151 -16.30 -11.12 8.73
C VAL A 151 -14.99 -11.26 9.50
N TRP A 152 -13.87 -10.86 8.90
CA TRP A 152 -12.58 -10.82 9.59
C TRP A 152 -12.61 -9.89 10.81
N PHE A 153 -13.16 -8.68 10.67
CA PHE A 153 -13.21 -7.70 11.75
C PHE A 153 -13.97 -8.21 12.98
N LYS A 154 -15.05 -9.00 12.79
CA LYS A 154 -15.76 -9.64 13.91
C LYS A 154 -14.86 -10.62 14.66
N LYS A 155 -14.05 -11.41 13.96
CA LYS A 155 -13.04 -12.29 14.58
C LYS A 155 -11.91 -11.51 15.26
N PHE A 156 -11.52 -10.37 14.69
CA PHE A 156 -10.59 -9.46 15.34
C PHE A 156 -11.12 -8.94 16.68
N LEU A 157 -12.42 -8.62 16.79
CA LEU A 157 -13.03 -8.20 18.06
C LEU A 157 -13.01 -9.31 19.11
N GLU A 158 -13.32 -10.55 18.71
CA GLU A 158 -13.23 -11.72 19.60
C GLU A 158 -11.80 -11.89 20.16
N HIS A 159 -10.77 -11.67 19.33
CA HIS A 159 -9.38 -11.84 19.72
C HIS A 159 -8.83 -10.67 20.54
N SER A 160 -9.02 -9.43 20.08
CA SER A 160 -8.48 -8.22 20.72
C SER A 160 -9.20 -7.89 22.03
N ASN A 161 -10.46 -8.35 22.16
CA ASN A 161 -11.34 -8.15 23.31
C ASN A 161 -11.31 -6.69 23.82
N PRO A 162 -11.68 -5.72 22.95
CA PRO A 162 -11.63 -4.31 23.28
C PRO A 162 -12.73 -3.96 24.28
N GLY A 163 -12.50 -2.93 25.09
CA GLY A 163 -13.46 -2.47 26.07
C GLY A 163 -13.27 -1.00 26.48
N PRO A 164 -14.17 -0.42 27.29
CA PRO A 164 -14.10 0.99 27.64
C PRO A 164 -12.81 1.40 28.35
N LYS A 165 -12.22 0.48 29.15
CA LYS A 165 -10.94 0.67 29.85
C LYS A 165 -9.73 0.16 29.05
N LYS A 166 -9.97 -0.50 27.92
CA LYS A 166 -8.97 -1.13 27.07
C LYS A 166 -9.31 -0.85 25.60
N PRO A 167 -9.20 0.42 25.16
CA PRO A 167 -9.43 0.78 23.78
C PRO A 167 -8.35 0.15 22.90
N VAL A 168 -8.71 -0.22 21.67
CA VAL A 168 -7.79 -0.85 20.72
C VAL A 168 -7.58 0.04 19.51
N LEU A 169 -6.35 0.20 19.06
CA LEU A 169 -5.98 0.88 17.83
C LEU A 169 -5.75 -0.16 16.73
N LEU A 170 -6.51 -0.08 15.64
CA LEU A 170 -6.28 -0.89 14.44
C LEU A 170 -5.88 0.03 13.28
N ILE A 171 -4.68 -0.21 12.75
CA ILE A 171 -4.07 0.58 11.68
C ILE A 171 -4.09 -0.23 10.37
N ILE A 172 -4.71 0.33 9.34
CA ILE A 172 -4.98 -0.34 8.05
C ILE A 172 -4.69 0.59 6.88
N ASP A 173 -4.62 0.03 5.67
CA ASP A 173 -4.41 0.82 4.46
C ASP A 173 -5.69 1.57 4.02
N GLY A 174 -5.54 2.41 2.99
CA GLY A 174 -6.63 3.24 2.46
C GLY A 174 -7.54 2.53 1.46
N HIS A 175 -7.56 1.19 1.40
CA HIS A 175 -8.31 0.43 0.42
C HIS A 175 -9.83 0.57 0.63
N ASN A 176 -10.59 0.43 -0.45
CA ASN A 176 -12.05 0.65 -0.42
C ASN A 176 -12.80 -0.41 0.40
N SER A 177 -12.23 -1.62 0.58
CA SER A 177 -12.80 -2.67 1.44
C SER A 177 -12.77 -2.25 2.91
N HIS A 178 -11.69 -1.58 3.32
CA HIS A 178 -11.44 -1.17 4.70
C HIS A 178 -12.13 0.14 5.07
N THR A 179 -12.13 1.11 4.15
CA THR A 179 -12.48 2.50 4.48
C THR A 179 -13.93 2.86 4.19
N LYS A 180 -14.58 2.18 3.25
CA LYS A 180 -15.92 2.56 2.76
C LYS A 180 -17.03 1.65 3.25
N SER A 181 -16.95 1.20 4.50
CA SER A 181 -17.98 0.41 5.14
C SER A 181 -18.50 1.16 6.36
N LEU A 182 -19.72 1.71 6.27
CA LEU A 182 -20.36 2.38 7.39
C LEU A 182 -20.65 1.40 8.54
N GLU A 183 -20.98 0.15 8.19
CA GLU A 183 -21.17 -0.93 9.16
C GLU A 183 -19.89 -1.19 9.96
N LEU A 184 -18.74 -1.26 9.30
CA LEU A 184 -17.45 -1.45 9.96
C LEU A 184 -17.17 -0.32 10.97
N VAL A 185 -17.35 0.93 10.52
CA VAL A 185 -17.13 2.11 11.37
C VAL A 185 -18.06 2.11 12.58
N ASN A 186 -19.32 1.73 12.40
CA ASN A 186 -20.29 1.65 13.51
C ASN A 186 -19.93 0.56 14.51
N ILE A 187 -19.55 -0.63 14.03
CA ILE A 187 -19.14 -1.74 14.90
C ILE A 187 -17.84 -1.37 15.65
N ALA A 188 -16.86 -0.79 14.96
CA ALA A 188 -15.60 -0.36 15.58
C ALA A 188 -15.85 0.66 16.70
N TRP A 189 -16.68 1.68 16.42
CA TRP A 189 -17.05 2.69 17.40
C TRP A 189 -17.78 2.08 18.61
N ALA A 190 -18.75 1.19 18.39
CA ALA A 190 -19.49 0.53 19.46
C ALA A 190 -18.62 -0.36 20.35
N ASN A 191 -17.48 -0.84 19.83
CA ASN A 191 -16.58 -1.76 20.53
C ASN A 191 -15.26 -1.10 20.96
N ASN A 192 -15.18 0.24 21.05
CA ASN A 192 -13.96 0.96 21.48
C ASN A 192 -12.71 0.65 20.62
N VAL A 193 -12.91 0.38 19.32
CA VAL A 193 -11.83 0.24 18.35
C VAL A 193 -11.66 1.53 17.57
N VAL A 194 -10.46 2.11 17.65
CA VAL A 194 -10.04 3.24 16.84
C VAL A 194 -9.44 2.72 15.53
N LEU A 195 -10.06 3.09 14.42
CA LEU A 195 -9.55 2.78 13.08
C LEU A 195 -8.73 3.96 12.56
N LEU A 196 -7.44 3.73 12.30
CA LEU A 196 -6.53 4.72 11.71
C LEU A 196 -6.04 4.24 10.35
N CYS A 197 -6.16 5.10 9.33
CA CYS A 197 -5.68 4.77 8.00
C CYS A 197 -4.33 5.40 7.67
N PHE A 198 -3.46 4.63 7.04
CA PHE A 198 -2.21 5.15 6.48
C PHE A 198 -2.48 6.20 5.40
N PRO A 199 -1.58 7.20 5.24
CA PRO A 199 -1.62 8.07 4.08
C PRO A 199 -1.47 7.27 2.78
N PRO A 200 -2.12 7.69 1.68
CA PRO A 200 -2.02 7.01 0.40
C PRO A 200 -0.56 6.79 -0.02
N HIS A 201 -0.26 5.60 -0.53
CA HIS A 201 1.05 5.25 -1.11
C HIS A 201 2.24 5.23 -0.14
N THR A 202 2.00 5.16 1.18
CA THR A 202 3.06 5.13 2.20
C THR A 202 3.31 3.73 2.79
N THR A 203 2.52 2.73 2.41
CA THR A 203 2.51 1.37 2.97
C THR A 203 3.90 0.73 3.07
N HIS A 204 4.71 0.83 2.00
CA HIS A 204 6.09 0.33 1.94
C HIS A 204 7.06 0.85 3.02
N ARG A 205 6.68 1.89 3.78
CA ARG A 205 7.49 2.49 4.84
C ARG A 205 6.75 2.60 6.17
N LEU A 206 5.43 2.81 6.14
CA LEU A 206 4.61 3.01 7.34
C LEU A 206 3.89 1.75 7.82
N GLN A 207 3.68 0.73 6.98
CA GLN A 207 2.91 -0.47 7.35
C GLN A 207 3.84 -1.55 7.95
N PRO A 208 3.71 -1.89 9.25
CA PRO A 208 4.59 -2.84 9.93
C PRO A 208 4.71 -4.21 9.24
N LEU A 209 3.58 -4.76 8.78
CA LEU A 209 3.54 -6.05 8.08
C LEU A 209 4.36 -6.02 6.79
N ASP A 210 4.21 -4.96 5.98
CA ASP A 210 4.96 -4.78 4.73
C ASP A 210 6.47 -4.60 4.97
N VAL A 211 6.84 -3.85 6.01
CA VAL A 211 8.24 -3.50 6.31
C VAL A 211 9.05 -4.70 6.82
N SER A 212 8.41 -5.67 7.46
CA SER A 212 9.13 -6.71 8.21
C SER A 212 8.68 -8.15 7.96
N PHE A 213 7.39 -8.38 7.66
CA PHE A 213 6.80 -9.71 7.71
C PHE A 213 6.45 -10.27 6.33
N MET A 214 5.85 -9.47 5.44
CA MET A 214 5.33 -9.95 4.16
C MET A 214 6.41 -10.53 3.25
N ALA A 215 7.57 -9.88 3.16
CA ALA A 215 8.67 -10.38 2.33
C ALA A 215 9.26 -11.72 2.84
N PRO A 216 9.58 -11.88 4.14
CA PRO A 216 9.94 -13.19 4.70
C PRO A 216 8.86 -14.26 4.52
N LEU A 217 7.59 -13.94 4.77
CA LEU A 217 6.47 -14.89 4.61
C LEU A 217 6.43 -15.46 3.19
N ILE A 218 6.45 -14.57 2.17
CA ILE A 218 6.43 -14.98 0.77
C ILE A 218 7.66 -15.83 0.45
N THR A 219 8.84 -15.43 0.93
CA THR A 219 10.09 -16.17 0.72
C THR A 219 10.02 -17.58 1.30
N PHE A 220 9.54 -17.74 2.53
CA PHE A 220 9.41 -19.05 3.16
C PHE A 220 8.32 -19.88 2.49
N TYR A 221 7.21 -19.27 2.07
CA TYR A 221 6.16 -19.97 1.34
C TYR A 221 6.66 -20.53 0.00
N GLU A 222 7.46 -19.76 -0.75
CA GLU A 222 8.10 -20.25 -1.98
C GLU A 222 9.06 -21.42 -1.71
N GLN A 223 9.80 -21.39 -0.60
CA GLN A 223 10.67 -22.49 -0.17
C GLN A 223 9.87 -23.75 0.18
N GLU A 224 8.77 -23.63 0.93
CA GLU A 224 7.92 -24.77 1.28
C GLU A 224 7.22 -25.35 0.06
N THR A 225 6.77 -24.50 -0.87
CA THR A 225 6.22 -24.92 -2.17
C THR A 225 7.24 -25.74 -2.95
N ARG A 226 8.49 -25.29 -3.02
CA ARG A 226 9.58 -26.03 -3.68
C ARG A 226 9.87 -27.36 -3.01
N LYS A 227 9.97 -27.37 -1.68
CA LYS A 227 10.18 -28.59 -0.89
C LYS A 227 9.06 -29.60 -1.14
N TRP A 228 7.82 -29.14 -1.22
CA TRP A 228 6.68 -29.99 -1.53
C TRP A 228 6.78 -30.61 -2.92
N LEU A 229 7.12 -29.82 -3.95
CA LEU A 229 7.27 -30.32 -5.33
C LEU A 229 8.39 -31.37 -5.46
N ILE A 230 9.50 -31.19 -4.75
CA ILE A 230 10.60 -32.18 -4.72
C ILE A 230 10.13 -33.51 -4.11
N ASN A 231 9.34 -33.44 -3.04
CA ASN A 231 8.87 -34.63 -2.32
C ASN A 231 7.65 -35.29 -2.97
N HIS A 232 7.03 -34.67 -3.97
CA HIS A 232 5.83 -35.16 -4.65
C HIS A 232 6.03 -35.11 -6.18
N PRO A 233 6.95 -35.92 -6.74
CA PRO A 233 7.24 -35.91 -8.16
C PRO A 233 5.99 -36.18 -9.00
N GLY A 234 5.81 -35.43 -10.09
CA GLY A 234 4.66 -35.55 -10.98
C GLY A 234 3.37 -34.88 -10.49
N ARG A 235 3.38 -34.21 -9.32
CA ARG A 235 2.23 -33.47 -8.79
C ARG A 235 2.45 -31.96 -8.81
N CYS A 236 1.36 -31.22 -8.94
CA CYS A 236 1.33 -29.76 -8.80
C CYS A 236 0.77 -29.35 -7.43
N VAL A 237 1.22 -28.20 -6.94
CA VAL A 237 0.61 -27.50 -5.80
C VAL A 237 -0.71 -26.93 -6.24
N THR A 238 -1.78 -27.30 -5.55
CA THR A 238 -3.13 -26.76 -5.75
C THR A 238 -3.58 -25.96 -4.53
N ILE A 239 -4.76 -25.35 -4.59
CA ILE A 239 -5.34 -24.63 -3.45
C ILE A 239 -5.49 -25.48 -2.18
N TYR A 240 -5.55 -26.81 -2.32
CA TYR A 240 -5.63 -27.75 -1.19
C TYR A 240 -4.34 -27.84 -0.39
N GLN A 241 -3.20 -27.48 -0.97
CA GLN A 241 -1.91 -27.48 -0.28
C GLN A 241 -1.61 -26.12 0.36
N VAL A 242 -2.34 -25.05 0.00
CA VAL A 242 -2.06 -23.68 0.45
C VAL A 242 -2.07 -23.59 1.97
N GLY A 243 -3.09 -24.13 2.65
CA GLY A 243 -3.16 -24.10 4.12
C GLY A 243 -1.92 -24.70 4.79
N LYS A 244 -1.54 -25.92 4.39
CA LYS A 244 -0.37 -26.64 4.88
C LYS A 244 0.95 -25.89 4.64
N LEU A 245 1.18 -25.43 3.41
CA LEU A 245 2.41 -24.74 3.03
C LEU A 245 2.50 -23.37 3.71
N PHE A 246 1.36 -22.67 3.81
CA PHE A 246 1.26 -21.41 4.52
C PHE A 246 1.55 -21.59 6.01
N LYS A 247 1.02 -22.63 6.67
CA LYS A 247 1.33 -22.92 8.08
C LYS A 247 2.83 -23.03 8.34
N ALA A 248 3.54 -23.79 7.50
CA ALA A 248 4.98 -23.96 7.63
C ALA A 248 5.73 -22.63 7.42
N ALA A 249 5.34 -21.84 6.41
CA ALA A 249 5.94 -20.53 6.15
C ALA A 249 5.64 -19.49 7.24
N PHE A 250 4.39 -19.42 7.68
CA PHE A 250 3.90 -18.50 8.70
C PHE A 250 4.60 -18.75 10.02
N SER A 251 4.75 -20.02 10.44
CA SER A 251 5.46 -20.37 11.67
C SER A 251 6.93 -19.91 11.68
N ARG A 252 7.54 -19.77 10.50
CA ARG A 252 8.92 -19.26 10.35
C ARG A 252 8.98 -17.73 10.27
N ALA A 253 7.99 -17.08 9.67
CA ALA A 253 7.96 -15.63 9.48
C ALA A 253 7.38 -14.85 10.67
N ALA A 254 6.33 -15.39 11.28
CA ALA A 254 5.51 -14.77 12.33
C ALA A 254 6.19 -14.86 13.71
N THR A 255 7.38 -14.28 13.82
CA THR A 255 8.12 -14.21 15.08
C THR A 255 7.85 -12.89 15.80
N VAL A 256 7.89 -12.90 17.13
CA VAL A 256 7.80 -11.69 17.97
C VAL A 256 8.81 -10.63 17.50
N GLN A 257 10.03 -11.05 17.18
CA GLN A 257 11.07 -10.14 16.71
C GLN A 257 10.73 -9.49 15.36
N THR A 258 10.11 -10.24 14.44
CA THR A 258 9.65 -9.69 13.15
C THR A 258 8.68 -8.54 13.39
N ALA A 259 7.67 -8.77 14.22
CA ALA A 259 6.64 -7.78 14.52
C ALA A 259 7.20 -6.54 15.22
N VAL A 260 7.95 -6.72 16.31
CA VAL A 260 8.54 -5.62 17.08
C VAL A 260 9.47 -4.78 16.21
N LYS A 261 10.29 -5.41 15.35
CA LYS A 261 11.13 -4.69 14.36
C LYS A 261 10.28 -3.95 13.32
N GLY A 262 9.17 -4.53 12.89
CA GLY A 262 8.21 -3.89 11.99
C GLY A 262 7.68 -2.58 12.55
N PHE A 263 7.11 -2.61 13.75
CA PHE A 263 6.60 -1.42 14.43
C PHE A 263 7.70 -0.41 14.78
N GLY A 264 8.88 -0.88 15.17
CA GLY A 264 10.00 0.00 15.49
C GLY A 264 10.52 0.76 14.27
N LYS A 265 10.60 0.10 13.10
CA LYS A 265 11.04 0.73 11.84
C LYS A 265 10.03 1.73 11.27
N THR A 266 8.76 1.60 11.61
CA THR A 266 7.70 2.52 11.14
C THR A 266 7.50 3.70 12.08
N GLY A 267 8.12 3.68 13.27
CA GLY A 267 7.95 4.72 14.30
C GLY A 267 6.58 4.70 14.98
N ILE A 268 5.76 3.67 14.71
CA ILE A 268 4.43 3.55 15.32
C ILE A 268 4.57 3.10 16.77
N TYR A 269 5.43 2.11 17.04
CA TYR A 269 5.70 1.63 18.39
C TYR A 269 7.15 1.09 18.54
N PRO A 270 7.96 1.63 19.47
CA PRO A 270 7.71 2.84 20.26
C PRO A 270 7.43 4.05 19.36
N PHE A 271 6.59 4.97 19.83
CA PHE A 271 6.24 6.16 19.06
C PHE A 271 7.50 6.99 18.79
N ASN A 272 7.82 7.20 17.52
CA ASN A 272 8.93 8.02 17.06
C ASN A 272 8.58 8.66 15.71
N ARG A 273 8.24 9.95 15.75
CA ARG A 273 7.89 10.72 14.54
C ARG A 273 9.07 10.96 13.61
N ASP A 274 10.30 10.90 14.13
CA ASP A 274 11.54 11.21 13.42
C ASP A 274 12.27 9.94 12.93
N VAL A 275 11.55 8.81 12.87
CA VAL A 275 12.12 7.51 12.44
C VAL A 275 12.65 7.52 11.01
N PHE A 276 12.13 8.41 10.15
CA PHE A 276 12.52 8.50 8.75
C PHE A 276 13.57 9.60 8.54
N PRO A 277 14.83 9.25 8.21
CA PRO A 277 15.84 10.23 7.85
C PRO A 277 15.51 10.94 6.53
N GLU A 278 16.00 12.18 6.38
CA GLU A 278 15.66 13.08 5.26
C GLU A 278 15.89 12.46 3.88
N TYR A 279 16.94 11.66 3.70
CA TYR A 279 17.24 11.04 2.41
C TYR A 279 16.14 10.06 1.93
N LEU A 280 15.28 9.57 2.83
CA LEU A 280 14.12 8.75 2.47
C LEU A 280 12.94 9.59 1.96
N LEU A 281 12.91 10.86 2.31
CA LEU A 281 11.97 11.87 1.82
C LEU A 281 12.49 12.53 0.54
N ALA A 282 13.81 12.50 0.27
CA ALA A 282 14.41 13.08 -0.94
C ALA A 282 13.72 12.72 -2.28
N PRO A 283 13.16 11.51 -2.49
CA PRO A 283 12.39 11.23 -3.71
C PRO A 283 11.15 12.13 -3.88
N SER A 284 10.57 12.65 -2.79
CA SER A 284 9.44 13.58 -2.83
C SER A 284 9.86 15.02 -3.13
N GLU A 285 11.12 15.43 -2.88
CA GLU A 285 11.62 16.80 -3.15
C GLU A 285 11.41 17.24 -4.60
N THR A 286 11.50 16.29 -5.55
CA THR A 286 11.22 16.57 -6.97
C THR A 286 9.74 16.78 -7.31
N THR A 287 8.85 16.56 -6.34
CA THR A 287 7.38 16.58 -6.51
C THR A 287 6.63 17.37 -5.44
N GLU A 288 7.32 17.95 -4.46
CA GLU A 288 6.68 18.81 -3.45
C GLU A 288 6.09 20.04 -4.14
N LYS A 289 4.78 20.24 -3.97
CA LYS A 289 4.11 21.48 -4.35
C LYS A 289 4.03 22.36 -3.09
N PRO A 290 4.47 23.63 -3.13
CA PRO A 290 4.18 24.59 -2.08
C PRO A 290 2.67 24.65 -1.82
N LEU A 291 2.28 24.82 -0.55
CA LEU A 291 0.89 25.11 -0.19
C LEU A 291 0.56 26.52 -0.70
N ASP A 292 -0.31 26.62 -1.71
CA ASP A 292 -0.91 27.91 -2.09
C ASP A 292 -1.83 28.37 -0.93
N ASN A 293 -1.28 29.21 -0.05
CA ASN A 293 -2.07 30.05 0.82
C ASN A 293 -2.71 31.17 -0.01
N THR A 294 -3.81 30.86 -0.69
CA THR A 294 -4.75 31.89 -1.16
C THR A 294 -6.05 31.78 -0.37
N SER A 295 -5.96 32.17 0.89
CA SER A 295 -7.10 32.78 1.58
C SER A 295 -7.02 34.27 1.27
N GLU A 296 -7.88 34.75 0.37
CA GLU A 296 -8.02 36.19 0.14
C GLU A 296 -8.48 36.88 1.43
N LEU A 297 -7.57 37.62 2.07
CA LEU A 297 -7.92 38.79 2.86
C LEU A 297 -7.19 39.97 2.20
N LYS A 298 -7.93 40.65 1.32
CA LYS A 298 -7.57 41.98 0.83
C LYS A 298 -7.53 42.94 2.00
N GLN A 299 -6.38 43.58 2.23
CA GLN A 299 -6.34 44.98 2.66
C GLN A 299 -5.10 45.64 2.07
N ALA A 300 -5.37 46.72 1.35
CA ALA A 300 -4.41 47.53 0.62
C ALA A 300 -3.59 48.40 1.58
N SER A 301 -2.33 48.68 1.28
CA SER A 301 -1.93 49.91 0.58
C SER A 301 -0.49 50.36 0.88
N TYR A 302 0.07 50.99 -0.16
CA TYR A 302 1.12 52.00 -0.23
C TYR A 302 2.58 51.64 -0.57
N ASN A 303 2.99 52.35 -1.63
CA ASN A 303 4.21 52.38 -2.43
C ASN A 303 5.48 52.78 -1.71
N GLY A 304 6.62 52.47 -2.33
CA GLY A 304 7.87 53.22 -2.19
C GLY A 304 9.03 52.59 -2.95
N ASP A 305 9.30 53.10 -4.14
CA ASP A 305 10.46 52.82 -5.00
C ASP A 305 11.81 53.10 -4.31
N VAL A 306 12.92 52.53 -4.83
CA VAL A 306 14.11 53.28 -5.31
C VAL A 306 15.21 52.31 -5.83
N GLU A 307 15.74 52.69 -6.98
CA GLU A 307 16.81 52.13 -7.82
C GLU A 307 18.27 52.37 -7.34
N HIS A 308 19.16 51.55 -7.91
CA HIS A 308 20.57 51.78 -8.35
C HIS A 308 21.77 51.95 -7.36
N GLN A 309 22.66 50.93 -7.40
CA GLN A 309 24.15 50.88 -7.62
C GLN A 309 25.00 52.20 -7.72
N PRO A 310 26.37 52.15 -7.81
CA PRO A 310 27.44 51.37 -7.14
C PRO A 310 28.72 52.23 -6.82
N SER A 311 29.78 51.68 -6.19
CA SER A 311 31.21 52.16 -6.28
C SER A 311 32.13 51.21 -5.48
N THR A 312 33.08 50.47 -6.09
CA THR A 312 34.49 50.76 -6.45
C THR A 312 35.43 51.23 -5.33
N SER A 313 36.40 50.38 -4.96
CA SER A 313 37.80 50.82 -4.76
C SER A 313 38.78 49.65 -4.98
N SER A 314 39.89 50.00 -5.61
CA SER A 314 40.95 49.17 -6.17
C SER A 314 42.19 49.17 -5.28
N SER A 315 43.01 48.12 -5.35
CA SER A 315 44.48 48.21 -5.13
C SER A 315 45.17 47.03 -5.81
N GLU A 316 46.16 47.37 -6.64
CA GLU A 316 46.96 46.50 -7.49
C GLU A 316 48.16 45.91 -6.75
N THR A 317 48.52 44.65 -7.04
CA THR A 317 49.92 44.20 -7.12
C THR A 317 49.98 42.85 -7.88
N MET A 318 50.94 42.72 -8.80
CA MET A 318 51.29 41.52 -9.59
C MET A 318 52.83 41.45 -9.72
N PRO A 319 53.47 40.34 -10.13
CA PRO A 319 53.00 38.95 -10.18
C PRO A 319 53.99 37.99 -9.47
N THR A 320 53.53 36.80 -9.08
CA THR A 320 54.44 35.66 -8.84
C THR A 320 53.91 34.46 -9.59
N ILE A 321 54.71 33.98 -10.53
CA ILE A 321 54.43 32.82 -11.38
C ILE A 321 54.67 31.58 -10.52
N GLU A 322 53.60 30.96 -10.04
CA GLU A 322 53.62 29.57 -9.59
C GLU A 322 52.51 28.77 -10.27
N THR A 323 52.93 27.61 -10.76
CA THR A 323 52.24 26.61 -11.58
C THR A 323 50.77 26.38 -11.25
N GLN A 324 49.90 26.67 -12.23
CA GLN A 324 48.49 26.27 -12.24
C GLN A 324 48.35 24.74 -12.22
N PRO A 325 47.68 24.13 -11.23
CA PRO A 325 47.04 22.84 -11.46
C PRO A 325 45.85 23.10 -12.37
N PHE A 326 45.78 22.39 -13.51
CA PHE A 326 44.60 22.38 -14.37
C PHE A 326 43.35 22.00 -13.56
N SER A 327 42.61 23.01 -13.11
CA SER A 327 41.28 22.84 -12.54
C SER A 327 40.29 22.68 -13.68
N SER A 328 40.16 21.46 -14.22
CA SER A 328 38.95 21.11 -14.98
C SER A 328 37.81 20.86 -14.00
N THR A 329 37.31 21.91 -13.36
CA THR A 329 36.08 21.85 -12.56
C THR A 329 34.91 21.77 -13.53
N PHE A 330 34.53 20.54 -13.88
CA PHE A 330 33.17 20.26 -14.35
C PHE A 330 32.21 20.61 -13.20
N ASN A 331 31.76 21.87 -13.12
CA ASN A 331 30.70 22.34 -12.22
C ASN A 331 29.31 21.93 -12.71
N ILE A 332 29.16 20.71 -13.20
CA ILE A 332 27.89 20.18 -13.67
C ILE A 332 27.36 19.25 -12.57
N SER A 333 26.34 19.71 -11.84
CA SER A 333 25.65 18.88 -10.86
C SER A 333 25.14 17.59 -11.52
N PRO A 334 25.16 16.42 -10.84
CA PRO A 334 24.56 15.18 -11.37
C PRO A 334 23.12 15.36 -11.86
N ALA A 335 22.38 16.31 -11.28
CA ALA A 335 21.03 16.68 -11.71
C ALA A 335 20.95 17.29 -13.12
N VAL A 336 22.06 17.80 -13.65
CA VAL A 336 22.17 18.35 -15.01
C VAL A 336 22.60 17.28 -16.02
N VAL A 337 23.38 16.28 -15.60
CA VAL A 337 23.84 15.15 -16.45
C VAL A 337 22.76 14.07 -16.59
N MET A 338 22.00 13.82 -15.53
CA MET A 338 20.82 12.96 -15.51
C MET A 338 19.71 13.67 -14.73
N PRO A 339 18.89 14.50 -15.40
CA PRO A 339 17.74 15.09 -14.74
C PRO A 339 16.81 13.97 -14.26
N PHE A 340 16.38 14.06 -13.00
CA PHE A 340 15.27 13.26 -12.53
C PHE A 340 14.09 13.47 -13.47
N PRO A 341 13.34 12.43 -13.86
CA PRO A 341 12.15 12.59 -14.68
C PRO A 341 11.21 13.59 -14.02
N ARG A 342 11.11 14.81 -14.58
CA ARG A 342 10.15 15.84 -14.15
C ARG A 342 8.87 15.64 -14.94
N GLU A 343 7.74 15.72 -14.27
CA GLU A 343 6.44 15.64 -14.93
C GLU A 343 6.21 16.92 -15.74
N THR A 344 5.99 16.78 -17.05
CA THR A 344 5.23 17.75 -17.83
C THR A 344 3.76 17.45 -17.60
N GLU A 345 2.97 18.44 -17.21
CA GLU A 345 1.52 18.27 -17.06
C GLU A 345 0.92 17.88 -18.42
N SER A 346 0.69 16.58 -18.65
CA SER A 346 -0.25 16.16 -19.67
C SER A 346 -0.81 14.73 -19.49
N ILE A 347 -2.13 14.70 -19.31
CA ILE A 347 -3.08 13.86 -20.04
C ILE A 347 -2.88 12.34 -19.92
N ILE A 348 -3.21 11.77 -18.75
CA ILE A 348 -4.10 10.59 -18.69
C ILE A 348 -5.01 10.74 -17.47
N LYS A 349 -6.10 11.52 -17.60
CA LYS A 349 -7.26 11.38 -16.70
C LYS A 349 -7.94 10.05 -17.03
N ARG A 350 -7.45 8.94 -16.48
CA ARG A 350 -8.27 7.74 -16.34
C ARG A 350 -9.38 8.10 -15.35
N VAL A 351 -10.56 8.42 -15.88
CA VAL A 351 -11.80 8.55 -15.14
C VAL A 351 -12.14 7.16 -14.59
N ASN A 352 -11.51 6.82 -13.47
CA ASN A 352 -12.00 5.79 -12.58
C ASN A 352 -12.25 6.50 -11.25
N ASP A 353 -13.48 6.99 -11.10
CA ASP A 353 -13.96 7.77 -9.97
C ASP A 353 -14.17 6.89 -8.73
N LYS A 354 -13.13 6.12 -8.37
CA LYS A 354 -13.01 5.40 -7.10
C LYS A 354 -12.02 6.16 -6.24
N ARG A 355 -12.45 7.30 -5.66
CA ARG A 355 -11.70 8.05 -4.64
C ARG A 355 -11.07 7.07 -3.62
N ARG A 356 -9.75 6.92 -3.55
CA ARG A 356 -9.09 6.11 -2.51
C ARG A 356 -9.27 6.74 -1.13
N GLY A 357 -9.13 5.96 -0.05
CA GLY A 357 -9.19 6.48 1.32
C GLY A 357 -8.13 7.56 1.54
N LYS A 358 -8.47 8.60 2.32
CA LYS A 358 -7.55 9.64 2.79
C LYS A 358 -6.96 9.22 4.14
N ASN A 359 -5.81 9.78 4.53
CA ASN A 359 -5.32 9.69 5.91
C ASN A 359 -6.42 10.24 6.84
N ALA A 360 -6.98 9.39 7.69
CA ALA A 360 -8.11 9.75 8.53
C ALA A 360 -8.29 8.73 9.66
N ILE A 361 -8.82 9.23 10.79
CA ILE A 361 -9.43 8.39 11.81
C ILE A 361 -10.87 8.10 11.35
N LEU A 362 -11.15 6.85 10.98
CA LEU A 362 -12.42 6.50 10.31
C LEU A 362 -13.64 6.62 11.23
N ILE A 363 -13.44 6.62 12.55
CA ILE A 363 -14.52 6.73 13.55
C ILE A 363 -14.97 8.16 13.85
N LEU A 364 -14.25 9.20 13.38
CA LEU A 364 -14.62 10.59 13.67
C LEU A 364 -15.87 11.05 12.90
N SER A 365 -16.62 11.96 13.52
CA SER A 365 -17.87 12.52 13.00
C SER A 365 -17.79 13.02 11.54
N PRO A 366 -16.75 13.74 11.10
CA PRO A 366 -16.67 14.23 9.73
C PRO A 366 -16.56 13.11 8.68
N TYR A 367 -15.77 12.07 8.95
CA TYR A 367 -15.61 10.93 8.03
C TYR A 367 -16.87 10.05 8.02
N LYS A 368 -17.45 9.80 9.20
CA LYS A 368 -18.73 9.10 9.33
C LYS A 368 -19.85 9.82 8.58
N ALA A 369 -19.91 11.15 8.67
CA ALA A 369 -20.88 11.96 7.93
C ALA A 369 -20.67 11.90 6.41
N GLU A 370 -19.42 11.91 5.93
CA GLU A 370 -19.10 11.71 4.50
C GLU A 370 -19.59 10.34 4.03
N LEU A 371 -19.31 9.26 4.77
CA LEU A 371 -19.77 7.92 4.43
C LEU A 371 -21.31 7.80 4.39
N VAL A 372 -22.01 8.38 5.37
CA VAL A 372 -23.48 8.41 5.39
C VAL A 372 -24.04 9.13 4.15
N THR A 373 -23.39 10.22 3.75
CA THR A 373 -23.78 10.98 2.54
C THR A 373 -23.59 10.13 1.29
N ILE A 374 -22.43 9.47 1.15
CA ILE A 374 -22.14 8.55 0.03
C ILE A 374 -23.14 7.38 -0.01
N GLU A 375 -23.51 6.82 1.14
CA GLU A 375 -24.49 5.72 1.26
C GLU A 375 -25.90 6.17 0.80
N ARG A 376 -26.33 7.37 1.21
CA ARG A 376 -27.60 7.97 0.79
C ARG A 376 -27.63 8.23 -0.71
N GLU A 377 -26.56 8.79 -1.27
CA GLU A 377 -26.45 9.02 -2.72
C GLU A 377 -26.48 7.71 -3.53
N ARG A 378 -25.78 6.68 -3.05
CA ARG A 378 -25.78 5.34 -3.68
C ARG A 378 -27.15 4.69 -3.61
N SER A 379 -27.84 4.79 -2.48
CA SER A 379 -29.19 4.27 -2.29
C SER A 379 -30.19 4.99 -3.21
N GLY A 380 -30.06 6.31 -3.33
CA GLY A 380 -30.83 7.12 -4.28
C GLY A 380 -30.60 6.71 -5.74
N LYS A 381 -29.34 6.48 -6.15
CA LYS A 381 -28.98 6.00 -7.49
C LYS A 381 -29.52 4.59 -7.78
N LYS A 382 -29.40 3.65 -6.83
CA LYS A 382 -29.99 2.30 -6.94
C LYS A 382 -31.52 2.34 -7.07
N ASN A 383 -32.19 3.21 -6.31
CA ASN A 383 -33.64 3.39 -6.41
C ASN A 383 -34.08 4.01 -7.75
N LYS A 384 -33.32 4.98 -8.29
CA LYS A 384 -33.56 5.52 -9.64
C LYS A 384 -33.38 4.45 -10.73
N GLN A 385 -32.34 3.63 -10.65
CA GLN A 385 -32.11 2.51 -11.58
C GLN A 385 -33.21 1.45 -11.50
N LYS A 386 -33.65 1.06 -10.30
CA LYS A 386 -34.80 0.16 -10.12
C LYS A 386 -36.07 0.74 -10.73
N ARG A 387 -36.37 2.02 -10.50
CA ARG A 387 -37.54 2.70 -11.10
C ARG A 387 -37.47 2.73 -12.64
N ALA A 388 -36.29 2.98 -13.21
CA ALA A 388 -36.08 2.93 -14.66
C ALA A 388 -36.29 1.52 -15.24
N LEU A 389 -35.78 0.48 -14.56
CA LEU A 389 -35.98 -0.91 -14.95
C LEU A 389 -37.46 -1.31 -14.91
N PHE A 390 -38.17 -0.96 -13.84
CA PHE A 390 -39.62 -1.18 -13.73
C PHE A 390 -40.38 -0.47 -14.85
N LYS A 391 -40.07 0.80 -15.14
CA LYS A 391 -40.70 1.55 -16.22
C LYS A 391 -40.50 0.88 -17.59
N ASN A 392 -39.30 0.37 -17.87
CA ASN A 392 -39.01 -0.36 -19.11
C ASN A 392 -39.77 -1.68 -19.21
N ILE A 393 -39.88 -2.44 -18.12
CA ILE A 393 -40.67 -3.68 -18.07
C ILE A 393 -42.16 -3.38 -18.31
N THR A 394 -42.70 -2.34 -17.69
CA THR A 394 -44.09 -1.91 -17.89
C THR A 394 -44.37 -1.49 -19.33
N ILE A 395 -43.46 -0.75 -19.96
CA ILE A 395 -43.58 -0.36 -21.39
C ILE A 395 -43.60 -1.60 -22.30
N LEU A 396 -42.71 -2.58 -22.06
CA LEU A 396 -42.66 -3.82 -22.83
C LEU A 396 -43.95 -4.64 -22.70
N LEU A 397 -44.52 -4.70 -21.48
CA LEU A 397 -45.82 -5.34 -21.23
C LEU A 397 -46.96 -4.65 -21.99
N LEU A 398 -47.03 -3.32 -21.96
CA LEU A 398 -48.05 -2.55 -22.68
C LEU A 398 -47.93 -2.72 -24.21
N LEU A 399 -46.70 -2.77 -24.74
CA LEU A 399 -46.46 -3.05 -26.16
C LEU A 399 -46.90 -4.46 -26.55
N LYS A 400 -46.66 -5.46 -25.67
CA LYS A 400 -47.10 -6.85 -25.88
C LYS A 400 -48.64 -6.94 -25.88
N ILE A 401 -49.32 -6.24 -24.97
CA ILE A 401 -50.79 -6.15 -24.92
C ILE A 401 -51.34 -5.46 -26.17
N LYS A 402 -50.76 -4.34 -26.62
CA LYS A 402 -51.15 -3.67 -27.88
C LYS A 402 -50.97 -4.58 -29.09
N LYS A 403 -49.88 -5.36 -29.15
CA LYS A 403 -49.62 -6.32 -30.23
C LYS A 403 -50.64 -7.47 -30.22
N GLN A 404 -51.04 -7.96 -29.05
CA GLN A 404 -52.10 -8.97 -28.92
C GLN A 404 -53.48 -8.41 -29.32
N ARG A 405 -53.81 -7.17 -28.95
CA ARG A 405 -55.06 -6.51 -29.38
C ARG A 405 -55.11 -6.28 -30.90
N LYS A 406 -54.01 -5.84 -31.51
CA LYS A 406 -53.91 -5.72 -32.99
C LYS A 406 -54.03 -7.06 -33.71
N ARG A 407 -53.57 -8.17 -33.12
CA ARG A 407 -53.74 -9.52 -33.68
C ARG A 407 -55.20 -10.00 -33.58
N LYS A 408 -55.91 -9.70 -32.48
CA LYS A 408 -57.34 -10.00 -32.36
C LYS A 408 -58.20 -9.23 -33.37
N TRP A 409 -57.88 -7.96 -33.63
CA TRP A 409 -58.57 -7.12 -34.61
C TRP A 409 -58.32 -7.49 -36.09
N LYS A 410 -57.27 -8.27 -36.40
CA LYS A 410 -57.00 -8.75 -37.76
C LYS A 410 -57.63 -10.12 -38.07
N ASN A 411 -58.22 -10.77 -37.05
CA ASN A 411 -58.83 -12.09 -37.14
C ASN A 411 -60.37 -12.02 -36.94
N GLN A 412 -60.93 -10.82 -36.94
CA GLN A 412 -62.34 -10.51 -37.21
C GLN A 412 -62.40 -9.84 -38.57
#